data_AF-A0A0B0N389-F1
#
_entry.id   AF-A0A0B0N389-F1
#
_cell.length_a   1.000
_cell.length_b   1.000
_cell.length_c   1.000
_cell.angle_alpha   90.00
_cell.angle_beta   90.00
_cell.angle_gamma   90.00
#
_symmetry.space_group_name_H-M   'P 1'
#
loop_
_entity.id
_entity.type
_entity.pdbx_description
1 polymer ?
#
loop_
_entity_poly.entity_id
_entity_poly.type
_entity_poly.pdbx_seq_one_letter_code
_entity_poly.pdbx_strand_id
1 'polypeptide(L)'
;MIQRLTYRTRHSYATKSNQHRVVKTPGGKLVYQTTKKRASGPKCPVTGKRIQGIPHLRPAEYKRSRLPRNCRTVNRAYGGVLSCSAVRERIIRAFLVEEQKIVKKVAKTIGGSRQDCREHRRE
;
A
#
# COMPACT_ATOMS: atom_id res chain seq x y z
N MET A 1 12.63 41.60 -23.89
CA MET A 1 11.30 40.94 -23.97
C MET A 1 11.47 39.46 -23.61
N ILE A 2 10.59 38.88 -22.79
CA ILE A 2 10.69 37.44 -22.39
C ILE A 2 10.25 36.53 -23.53
N GLN A 3 10.93 35.39 -23.72
CA GLN A 3 10.57 34.40 -24.73
C GLN A 3 9.21 33.74 -24.39
N ARG A 4 8.20 33.93 -25.26
CA ARG A 4 6.89 33.27 -25.16
C ARG A 4 6.94 31.86 -25.77
N LEU A 5 6.08 30.98 -25.28
CA LEU A 5 6.05 29.56 -25.65
C LEU A 5 4.67 29.15 -26.13
N THR A 6 4.64 28.26 -27.13
CA THR A 6 3.43 27.65 -27.68
C THR A 6 3.40 26.16 -27.38
N TYR A 7 2.21 25.60 -27.15
CA TYR A 7 2.06 24.15 -26.96
C TYR A 7 2.51 23.39 -28.22
N ARG A 8 3.25 22.30 -28.01
CA ARG A 8 3.77 21.46 -29.11
C ARG A 8 2.79 20.39 -29.58
N THR A 9 1.81 20.05 -28.74
CA THR A 9 0.76 19.08 -29.04
C THR A 9 -0.43 19.79 -29.67
N ARG A 10 -1.24 19.07 -30.45
CA ARG A 10 -2.48 19.60 -31.06
C ARG A 10 -3.54 20.02 -30.03
N HIS A 11 -3.35 19.67 -28.76
CA HIS A 11 -4.27 20.01 -27.68
C HIS A 11 -3.93 21.39 -27.10
N SER A 12 -4.79 22.37 -27.36
CA SER A 12 -4.60 23.78 -26.98
C SER A 12 -5.00 24.13 -25.53
N TYR A 13 -5.85 23.33 -24.88
CA TYR A 13 -6.35 23.66 -23.54
C TYR A 13 -5.41 23.22 -22.39
N ALA A 14 -5.50 23.96 -21.27
CA ALA A 14 -4.74 23.70 -20.05
C ALA A 14 -5.43 22.63 -19.17
N THR A 15 -5.26 21.36 -19.54
CA THR A 15 -5.81 20.22 -18.78
C THR A 15 -4.77 19.57 -17.87
N LYS A 16 -5.22 18.84 -16.84
CA LYS A 16 -4.32 18.09 -15.93
C LYS A 16 -3.39 17.11 -16.65
N SER A 17 -3.79 16.59 -17.82
CA SER A 17 -2.97 15.69 -18.66
C SER A 17 -1.98 16.42 -19.55
N ASN A 18 -2.27 17.66 -19.93
CA ASN A 18 -1.45 18.50 -20.81
C ASN A 18 -0.55 19.42 -19.98
N GLN A 19 0.07 18.89 -18.93
CA GLN A 19 1.03 19.63 -18.10
C GLN A 19 2.40 19.64 -18.78
N HIS A 20 3.07 20.79 -18.78
CA HIS A 20 4.36 20.98 -19.44
C HIS A 20 5.40 21.53 -18.48
N ARG A 21 6.67 21.15 -18.70
CA ARG A 21 7.84 21.77 -18.07
C ARG A 21 8.56 22.61 -19.13
N VAL A 22 8.90 23.84 -18.78
CA VAL A 22 9.76 24.68 -19.60
C VAL A 22 11.20 24.19 -19.44
N VAL A 23 11.85 23.83 -20.54
CA VAL A 23 13.23 23.34 -20.56
C VAL A 23 14.04 24.15 -21.55
N LYS A 24 15.26 24.53 -21.16
CA LYS A 24 16.23 25.18 -22.05
C LYS A 24 16.95 24.10 -22.84
N THR A 25 16.87 24.17 -24.16
CA THR A 25 17.57 23.23 -25.04
C THR A 25 19.06 23.58 -25.13
N PRO A 26 19.94 22.66 -25.57
CA PRO A 26 21.34 22.95 -25.81
C PRO A 26 21.56 24.16 -26.75
N GLY A 27 20.67 24.37 -27.72
CA GLY A 27 20.67 25.55 -28.60
C GLY A 27 20.15 26.84 -27.96
N GLY A 28 20.01 26.89 -26.63
CA GLY A 28 19.65 28.09 -25.87
C GLY A 28 18.17 28.49 -25.91
N LYS A 29 17.31 27.75 -26.62
CA LYS A 29 15.87 28.06 -26.78
C LYS A 29 15.05 27.45 -25.64
N LEU A 30 14.08 28.20 -25.10
CA LEU A 30 13.08 27.65 -24.18
C LEU A 30 12.00 26.88 -24.96
N VAL A 31 11.65 25.69 -24.49
CA VAL A 31 10.68 24.80 -25.15
C VAL A 31 9.83 24.07 -24.09
N TYR A 32 8.54 23.85 -24.38
CA TYR A 32 7.69 22.97 -23.56
C TYR A 32 8.03 21.49 -23.79
N GLN A 33 8.25 20.77 -22.70
CA GLN A 33 8.28 19.30 -22.68
C GLN A 33 7.05 18.78 -21.92
N THR A 34 6.31 17.86 -22.54
CA THR A 34 5.14 17.24 -21.91
C THR A 34 5.56 16.42 -20.70
N THR A 35 4.95 16.72 -19.57
CA THR A 35 5.15 15.97 -18.32
C THR A 35 3.96 15.06 -18.06
N LYS A 36 4.23 13.83 -17.63
CA LYS A 36 3.17 12.92 -17.19
C LYS A 36 2.64 13.37 -15.82
N LYS A 37 1.34 13.18 -15.56
CA LYS A 37 0.78 13.39 -14.21
C LYS A 37 1.56 12.59 -13.17
N ARG A 38 1.86 13.23 -12.04
CA ARG A 38 2.47 12.60 -10.87
C ARG A 38 1.60 11.45 -10.37
N ALA A 39 2.21 10.31 -10.09
CA ALA A 39 1.52 9.14 -9.59
C ALA A 39 1.51 9.14 -8.06
N SER A 40 0.40 8.67 -7.49
CA SER A 40 0.35 8.26 -6.09
C SER A 40 1.00 6.88 -5.97
N GLY A 41 1.90 6.72 -4.99
CA GLY A 41 2.51 5.43 -4.68
C GLY A 41 1.55 4.48 -3.97
N PRO A 42 1.95 3.20 -3.81
CA PRO A 42 1.18 2.20 -3.10
C PRO A 42 1.07 2.55 -1.61
N LYS A 43 -0.16 2.43 -1.09
CA LYS A 43 -0.49 2.72 0.31
C LYS A 43 -1.02 1.47 0.99
N CYS A 44 -0.75 1.37 2.29
CA CYS A 44 -1.37 0.36 3.14
C CYS A 44 -2.87 0.66 3.27
N PRO A 45 -3.77 -0.31 3.05
CA PRO A 45 -5.22 -0.10 3.19
C PRO A 45 -5.66 0.12 4.64
N VAL A 46 -4.93 -0.43 5.62
CA VAL A 46 -5.27 -0.30 7.05
C VAL A 46 -4.78 1.03 7.62
N THR A 47 -3.51 1.35 7.40
CA THR A 47 -2.88 2.54 8.01
C THR A 47 -2.93 3.79 7.11
N GLY A 48 -3.25 3.66 5.83
CA GLY A 48 -3.15 4.73 4.83
C GLY A 48 -1.72 5.21 4.51
N LYS A 49 -0.72 4.75 5.27
CA LYS A 49 0.70 5.09 5.10
C LYS A 49 1.25 4.49 3.80
N ARG A 50 2.17 5.22 3.16
CA ARG A 50 2.92 4.74 1.99
C ARG A 50 3.75 3.50 2.34
N ILE A 51 3.87 2.58 1.39
CA ILE A 51 4.74 1.41 1.55
C ILE A 51 6.17 1.84 1.27
N GLN A 52 7.02 1.75 2.30
CA GLN A 52 8.43 2.08 2.18
C GLN A 52 9.17 1.05 1.32
N GLY A 53 10.15 1.52 0.53
CA GLY A 53 10.96 0.67 -0.35
C GLY A 53 10.38 0.42 -1.74
N ILE A 54 9.16 0.90 -2.03
CA ILE A 54 8.54 0.77 -3.36
C ILE A 54 8.48 2.15 -4.04
N PRO A 55 8.97 2.32 -5.28
CA PRO A 55 9.04 3.60 -5.97
C PRO A 55 7.65 4.09 -6.42
N HIS A 56 7.39 5.39 -6.34
CA HIS A 56 6.09 5.96 -6.72
C HIS A 56 6.03 6.24 -8.22
N LEU A 57 5.55 5.25 -8.98
CA LEU A 57 5.53 5.31 -10.45
C LEU A 57 4.11 5.15 -11.00
N ARG A 58 3.92 5.50 -12.28
CA ARG A 58 2.65 5.24 -12.95
C ARG A 58 2.45 3.72 -13.16
N PRO A 59 1.20 3.22 -13.24
CA PRO A 59 0.95 1.80 -13.47
C PRO A 59 1.66 1.22 -14.72
N ALA A 60 1.77 2.00 -15.79
CA ALA A 60 2.48 1.60 -17.01
C ALA A 60 4.00 1.43 -16.81
N GLU A 61 4.60 2.09 -15.81
CA GLU A 61 6.02 1.98 -15.47
C GLU A 61 6.28 0.81 -14.51
N TYR A 62 5.27 0.35 -13.78
CA TYR A 62 5.34 -0.85 -12.94
C TYR A 62 5.36 -2.18 -13.71
N LYS A 63 5.26 -2.14 -15.04
CA LYS A 63 5.31 -3.32 -15.90
C LYS A 63 6.64 -4.07 -15.72
N ARG A 64 6.57 -5.41 -15.82
CA ARG A 64 7.73 -6.31 -15.66
C ARG A 64 8.88 -6.01 -16.63
N SER A 65 8.59 -5.44 -17.80
CA SER A 65 9.60 -5.05 -18.80
C SER A 65 10.40 -3.80 -18.41
N ARG A 66 9.90 -2.98 -17.48
CA ARG A 66 10.55 -1.72 -17.07
C ARG A 66 11.13 -1.75 -15.67
N LEU A 67 10.54 -2.55 -14.78
CA LEU A 67 11.01 -2.69 -13.40
C LEU A 67 11.25 -4.15 -13.01
N PRO A 68 12.40 -4.45 -12.40
CA PRO A 68 12.66 -5.77 -11.82
C PRO A 68 11.74 -6.05 -10.62
N ARG A 69 11.73 -7.31 -10.15
CA ARG A 69 10.82 -7.75 -9.08
C ARG A 69 11.16 -7.11 -7.73
N ASN A 70 12.44 -7.05 -7.39
CA ASN A 70 12.95 -6.45 -6.15
C ASN A 70 12.49 -4.99 -5.94
N CYS A 71 12.33 -4.20 -7.00
CA CYS A 71 11.82 -2.83 -6.89
C CYS A 71 10.30 -2.76 -6.70
N ARG A 72 9.56 -3.85 -6.93
CA ARG A 72 8.09 -3.88 -6.84
C ARG A 72 7.59 -4.50 -5.55
N THR A 73 8.45 -5.23 -4.84
CA THR A 73 8.09 -5.99 -3.64
C THR A 73 9.10 -5.74 -2.53
N VAL A 74 8.64 -5.81 -1.28
CA VAL A 74 9.53 -5.88 -0.11
C VAL A 74 9.61 -7.34 0.36
N ASN A 75 10.80 -7.80 0.74
CA ASN A 75 11.05 -9.16 1.22
C ASN A 75 10.52 -9.37 2.65
N ARG A 76 9.19 -9.39 2.80
CA ARG A 76 8.47 -9.75 4.03
C ARG A 76 7.05 -10.22 3.69
N ALA A 77 6.35 -10.83 4.65
CA ALA A 77 4.93 -11.12 4.51
C ALA A 77 4.12 -9.85 4.18
N TYR A 78 3.28 -9.93 3.14
CA TYR A 78 2.48 -8.81 2.63
C TYR A 78 3.28 -7.55 2.23
N GLY A 79 4.57 -7.67 1.87
CA GLY A 79 5.48 -6.54 1.69
C GLY A 79 5.06 -5.48 0.66
N GLY A 80 4.24 -5.82 -0.33
CA GLY A 80 3.71 -4.90 -1.34
C GLY A 80 2.32 -4.33 -1.06
N VAL A 81 1.69 -4.73 0.05
CA VAL A 81 0.29 -4.40 0.36
C VAL A 81 0.17 -3.73 1.72
N LEU A 82 0.89 -4.24 2.74
CA LEU A 82 0.77 -3.78 4.11
C LEU A 82 2.04 -3.06 4.59
N SER A 83 1.84 -2.10 5.48
CA SER A 83 2.91 -1.47 6.26
C SER A 83 3.47 -2.47 7.29
N CYS A 84 4.72 -2.26 7.71
CA CYS A 84 5.36 -3.11 8.73
C CYS A 84 4.54 -3.17 10.03
N SER A 85 3.98 -2.03 10.47
CA SER A 85 3.14 -1.97 11.66
C SER A 85 1.87 -2.82 11.53
N ALA A 86 1.17 -2.74 10.39
CA ALA A 86 -0.05 -3.51 10.15
C ALA A 86 0.23 -5.03 10.09
N VAL A 87 1.39 -5.44 9.57
CA VAL A 87 1.81 -6.84 9.59
C VAL A 87 2.07 -7.32 11.02
N ARG A 88 2.77 -6.52 11.84
CA ARG A 88 3.03 -6.83 13.24
C ARG A 88 1.72 -6.98 14.04
N GLU A 89 0.78 -6.04 13.88
CA GLU A 89 -0.52 -6.10 14.53
C GLU A 89 -1.31 -7.36 14.16
N ARG A 90 -1.24 -7.80 12.89
CA ARG A 90 -1.87 -9.05 12.43
C ARG A 90 -1.24 -10.29 13.08
N ILE A 91 0.08 -10.33 13.19
CA ILE A 91 0.79 -11.46 13.82
C ILE A 91 0.40 -11.55 15.30
N ILE A 92 0.46 -10.43 16.03
CA ILE A 92 0.10 -10.38 17.45
C ILE A 92 -1.37 -10.73 17.66
N ARG A 93 -2.28 -10.16 16.84
CA ARG A 93 -3.70 -10.47 16.94
C ARG A 93 -3.99 -11.94 16.67
N ALA A 94 -3.37 -12.53 15.64
CA ALA A 94 -3.53 -13.94 15.34
C ALA A 94 -3.08 -14.81 16.53
N PHE A 95 -1.89 -14.53 17.08
CA PHE A 95 -1.38 -15.22 18.26
C PHE A 95 -2.34 -15.13 19.45
N LEU A 96 -2.73 -13.92 19.87
CA LEU A 96 -3.61 -13.73 21.02
C LEU A 96 -4.98 -14.39 20.84
N VAL A 97 -5.52 -14.40 19.62
CA VAL A 97 -6.80 -15.06 19.33
C VAL A 97 -6.67 -16.58 19.47
N GLU A 98 -5.57 -17.17 19.02
CA GLU A 98 -5.32 -18.60 19.21
C GLU A 98 -5.13 -18.96 20.69
N GLU A 99 -4.35 -18.18 21.44
CA GLU A 99 -4.18 -18.38 22.90
C GLU A 99 -5.52 -18.30 23.64
N GLN A 100 -6.34 -17.29 23.32
CA GLN A 100 -7.67 -17.14 23.92
C GLN A 100 -8.61 -18.30 23.56
N LYS A 101 -8.50 -18.88 22.35
CA LYS A 101 -9.31 -20.06 21.97
C LYS A 101 -8.96 -21.25 22.83
N ILE A 102 -7.68 -21.49 23.11
CA ILE A 102 -7.21 -22.59 23.95
C ILE A 102 -7.74 -22.42 25.37
N VAL A 103 -7.56 -21.23 25.96
CA VAL A 103 -8.06 -20.92 27.32
C VAL A 103 -9.57 -21.11 27.40
N LYS A 104 -10.34 -20.61 26.42
CA LYS A 104 -11.79 -20.80 26.37
C LYS A 104 -12.19 -22.27 26.26
N LYS A 105 -11.46 -23.08 25.50
CA LYS A 105 -11.72 -24.52 25.36
C LYS A 105 -11.49 -25.25 26.69
N VAL A 106 -10.36 -24.99 27.35
CA VAL A 106 -10.03 -25.59 28.65
C VAL A 106 -11.03 -25.16 29.73
N ALA A 107 -11.36 -23.87 29.80
CA ALA A 107 -12.35 -23.36 30.75
C ALA A 107 -13.73 -23.99 30.55
N LYS A 108 -14.15 -24.26 29.30
CA LYS A 108 -15.40 -24.95 29.00
C LYS A 108 -15.38 -26.42 29.46
N THR A 109 -14.27 -27.13 29.27
CA THR A 109 -14.12 -28.51 29.74
C THR A 109 -14.17 -28.62 31.27
N ILE A 110 -13.53 -27.69 31.99
CA ILE A 110 -13.53 -27.65 33.47
C ILE A 110 -14.88 -27.15 34.03
N GLY A 111 -15.54 -26.22 33.34
CA GLY A 111 -16.83 -25.67 33.75
C GLY A 111 -17.99 -26.65 33.58
N GLY A 112 -17.95 -27.48 32.53
CA GLY A 112 -18.97 -28.51 32.27
C GLY A 112 -18.97 -29.65 33.30
N SER A 113 -17.79 -30.09 33.76
CA SER A 113 -17.70 -31.19 34.74
C SER A 113 -18.22 -30.84 36.14
N ARG A 114 -18.36 -29.55 36.48
CA ARG A 114 -18.91 -29.10 37.77
C ARG A 114 -20.44 -29.06 37.82
N GLN A 115 -21.13 -29.09 36.67
CA GLN A 115 -22.59 -29.15 36.63
C GLN A 115 -23.09 -30.59 36.84
N ASP A 116 -22.44 -31.60 36.23
CA ASP A 116 -22.81 -33.01 36.39
C ASP A 116 -22.70 -33.51 37.84
N CYS A 117 -21.67 -33.09 38.60
CA CYS A 117 -21.53 -33.49 40.01
C CYS A 117 -22.56 -32.84 40.96
N ARG A 118 -23.24 -31.76 40.54
CA ARG A 118 -24.25 -31.09 41.37
C ARG A 118 -25.66 -31.66 41.16
N GLU A 119 -25.95 -32.23 39.99
CA GLU A 119 -27.20 -32.95 39.74
C GLU A 119 -27.22 -34.33 40.41
N HIS A 120 -26.09 -35.05 40.46
CA HIS A 120 -26.00 -36.35 41.14
C HIS A 120 -26.00 -36.32 42.69
N ARG A 121 -26.16 -35.15 43.31
CA ARG A 121 -26.22 -35.00 44.78
C ARG A 121 -27.61 -34.56 45.28
N ARG A 122 -28.63 -34.59 44.42
CA ARG A 122 -30.02 -34.22 44.70
C ARG A 122 -31.04 -35.38 44.55
N GLU A 123 -30.56 -36.60 44.36
CA GLU A 123 -31.36 -37.83 44.46
C GLU A 123 -31.03 -38.59 45.75
#